data_AF-A0A074LEQ8-F1
#
_entry.id   AF-A0A074LEQ8-F1
#
_cell.length_a   1.000
_cell.length_b   1.000
_cell.length_c   1.000
_cell.angle_alpha   90.00
_cell.angle_beta   90.00
_cell.angle_gamma   90.00
#
_symmetry.space_group_name_H-M   'P 1'
#
loop_
_entity.id
_entity.type
_entity.pdbx_description
1 polymer ?
#
loop_
_entity_poly.entity_id
_entity_poly.type
_entity_poly.pdbx_seq_one_letter_code
_entity_poly.pdbx_strand_id
1 'polypeptide(L)'
;MNNQFKNLFFLFLLFCTLVSCKEEESPETSLPAVGTEMEGGILAYLFTPADAGYRTGEVHGIIVAIEDFPTDTQWGCRGSEVGGTSREIGNGRTNTSTVAAFHDNLPDYYNNPSQCHPTNDGTVAAKIAQDSEYNGYNDWFIPTRGEALILYSNREQIGGFSENDYWSSCESNRQDACAMSFVTGATFSADKSIRKKIRLIRYF
;
A
#
# COMPACT_ATOMS: atom_id res chain seq x y z
N MET A 1 59.52 15.98 73.25
CA MET A 1 58.95 14.77 72.62
C MET A 1 58.24 15.20 71.33
N ASN A 2 58.77 14.75 70.18
CA ASN A 2 58.15 14.42 68.87
C ASN A 2 56.96 15.28 68.36
N ASN A 3 56.83 15.74 67.10
CA ASN A 3 57.35 15.43 65.76
C ASN A 3 56.97 16.66 64.87
N GLN A 4 57.85 17.23 64.03
CA GLN A 4 58.03 17.01 62.56
C GLN A 4 56.76 17.13 61.67
N PHE A 5 56.99 17.65 60.44
CA PHE A 5 56.16 17.76 59.21
C PHE A 5 55.69 19.19 58.85
N LYS A 6 56.40 19.94 58.00
CA LYS A 6 56.69 19.87 56.54
C LYS A 6 55.75 20.76 55.71
N ASN A 7 56.36 21.73 55.01
CA ASN A 7 55.80 22.59 53.97
C ASN A 7 55.04 21.79 52.90
N LEU A 8 53.91 22.31 52.42
CA LEU A 8 53.39 21.96 51.10
C LEU A 8 52.65 23.14 50.46
N PHE A 9 53.32 23.77 49.49
CA PHE A 9 52.78 24.78 48.58
C PHE A 9 51.83 24.05 47.60
N PHE A 10 50.54 24.39 47.59
CA PHE A 10 49.57 23.81 46.64
C PHE A 10 49.60 24.63 45.35
N LEU A 11 50.28 24.10 44.32
CA LEU A 11 50.23 24.62 42.96
C LEU A 11 49.02 23.99 42.26
N PHE A 12 47.95 24.76 42.05
CA PHE A 12 46.77 24.31 41.31
C PHE A 12 47.09 24.33 39.80
N LEU A 13 47.47 23.18 39.25
CA LEU A 13 47.57 22.98 37.80
C LEU A 13 46.16 22.85 37.22
N LEU A 14 45.71 23.89 36.52
CA LEU A 14 44.47 23.91 35.76
C LEU A 14 44.63 23.01 34.52
N PHE A 15 44.25 21.74 34.62
CA PHE A 15 44.12 20.86 33.47
C PHE A 15 42.84 21.20 32.71
N CYS A 16 42.95 22.07 31.70
CA CYS A 16 41.93 22.20 30.67
C CYS A 16 41.99 20.93 29.79
N THR A 17 41.24 19.90 30.16
CA THR A 17 40.95 18.81 29.22
C THR A 17 40.07 19.39 28.13
N LEU A 18 40.65 19.56 26.94
CA LEU A 18 39.89 19.74 25.71
C LEU A 18 38.96 18.54 25.58
N VAL A 19 37.71 18.72 26.03
CA VAL A 19 36.62 17.85 25.62
C VAL A 19 36.50 18.09 24.13
N SER A 20 37.15 17.22 23.35
CA SER A 20 36.83 17.06 21.95
C SER A 20 35.36 16.67 21.92
N CYS A 21 34.51 17.64 21.63
CA CYS A 21 33.11 17.41 21.36
C CYS A 21 33.09 16.54 20.10
N LYS A 22 33.00 15.21 20.26
CA LYS A 22 32.55 14.39 19.15
C LYS A 22 31.14 14.89 18.85
N GLU A 23 30.97 15.49 17.68
CA GLU A 23 29.65 15.54 17.06
C GLU A 23 29.11 14.11 17.08
N GLU A 24 28.09 13.88 17.91
CA GLU A 24 27.24 12.71 17.74
C GLU A 24 26.48 12.96 16.44
N GLU A 25 26.98 12.40 15.34
CA GLU A 25 26.19 12.19 14.14
C GLU A 25 24.93 11.43 14.57
N SER A 26 23.81 12.14 14.59
CA SER A 26 22.48 11.55 14.68
C SER A 26 22.42 10.41 13.66
N PRO A 27 21.94 9.20 14.03
CA PRO A 27 21.80 8.14 13.05
C PRO A 27 20.79 8.61 12.01
N GLU A 28 21.27 9.02 10.83
CA GLU A 28 20.40 9.24 9.68
C GLU A 28 19.71 7.90 9.43
N THR A 29 18.41 7.87 9.72
CA THR A 29 17.61 6.67 9.51
C THR A 29 17.49 6.51 8.00
N SER A 30 18.25 5.58 7.43
CA SER A 30 18.19 5.29 6.00
C SER A 30 16.80 4.79 5.63
N LEU A 31 16.15 5.44 4.66
CA LEU A 31 14.84 4.99 4.18
C LEU A 31 14.92 3.59 3.56
N PRO A 32 13.91 2.74 3.77
CA PRO A 32 13.86 1.42 3.13
C PRO A 32 13.79 1.55 1.60
N ALA A 33 14.46 0.65 0.90
CA ALA A 33 14.44 0.62 -0.56
C ALA A 33 13.20 -0.09 -1.09
N VAL A 34 12.67 0.37 -2.24
CA VAL A 34 11.62 -0.36 -2.97
C VAL A 34 12.08 -1.80 -3.28
N GLY A 35 11.20 -2.77 -3.09
CA GLY A 35 11.51 -4.20 -3.19
C GLY A 35 11.88 -4.85 -1.84
N THR A 36 12.05 -4.06 -0.78
CA THR A 36 12.30 -4.61 0.58
C THR A 36 11.05 -5.30 1.10
N GLU A 37 11.17 -6.55 1.56
CA GLU A 37 10.11 -7.23 2.31
C GLU A 37 9.94 -6.60 3.69
N MET A 38 8.76 -6.06 3.95
CA MET A 38 8.41 -5.43 5.22
C MET A 38 6.90 -5.41 5.41
N GLU A 39 6.48 -5.41 6.68
CA GLU A 39 5.07 -5.27 7.06
C GLU A 39 4.10 -6.21 6.33
N GLY A 40 4.49 -7.48 6.21
CA GLY A 40 3.68 -8.53 5.58
C GLY A 40 3.65 -8.50 4.06
N GLY A 41 4.36 -7.59 3.41
CA GLY A 41 4.46 -7.49 1.96
C GLY A 41 5.81 -6.98 1.50
N ILE A 42 5.81 -6.29 0.36
CA ILE A 42 6.98 -5.66 -0.25
C ILE A 42 6.74 -4.16 -0.35
N LEU A 43 7.74 -3.34 0.00
CA LEU A 43 7.68 -1.91 -0.20
C LEU A 43 7.63 -1.60 -1.70
N ALA A 44 6.50 -1.08 -2.17
CA ALA A 44 6.31 -0.70 -3.55
C ALA A 44 6.64 0.77 -3.81
N TYR A 45 6.39 1.65 -2.83
CA TYR A 45 6.55 3.09 -2.99
C TYR A 45 6.54 3.81 -1.65
N LEU A 46 7.35 4.86 -1.54
CA LEU A 46 7.30 5.84 -0.44
C LEU A 46 6.62 7.11 -0.96
N PHE A 47 5.63 7.62 -0.23
CA PHE A 47 4.97 8.85 -0.61
C PHE A 47 5.92 10.05 -0.51
N THR A 48 5.75 10.95 -1.46
CA THR A 48 6.48 12.20 -1.60
C THR A 48 5.54 13.39 -1.32
N PRO A 49 6.05 14.61 -1.11
CA PRO A 49 5.20 15.79 -0.93
C PRO A 49 4.21 16.08 -2.06
N ALA A 50 4.37 15.44 -3.23
CA ALA A 50 3.43 15.56 -4.35
C ALA A 50 2.21 14.63 -4.21
N ASP A 51 2.27 13.61 -3.35
CA ASP A 51 1.25 12.58 -3.24
C ASP A 51 0.14 12.96 -2.26
N ALA A 52 -1.09 12.66 -2.65
CA ALA A 52 -2.22 12.73 -1.74
C ALA A 52 -2.03 11.74 -0.59
N GLY A 53 -2.09 12.25 0.64
CA GLY A 53 -1.84 11.47 1.85
C GLY A 53 -0.44 11.64 2.43
N TYR A 54 0.46 12.37 1.77
CA TYR A 54 1.77 12.73 2.34
C TYR A 54 1.68 13.50 3.65
N ARG A 55 2.46 13.07 4.64
CA ARG A 55 2.60 13.71 5.95
C ARG A 55 4.06 14.01 6.24
N THR A 56 4.35 15.30 6.43
CA THR A 56 5.70 15.76 6.74
C THR A 56 6.22 15.10 8.02
N GLY A 57 7.40 14.47 7.93
CA GLY A 57 8.06 13.82 9.05
C GLY A 57 7.64 12.35 9.28
N GLU A 58 6.69 11.82 8.50
CA GLU A 58 6.33 10.40 8.53
C GLU A 58 6.93 9.68 7.31
N VAL A 59 7.46 8.47 7.54
CA VAL A 59 7.80 7.54 6.47
C VAL A 59 6.60 6.61 6.32
N HIS A 60 5.86 6.80 5.23
CA HIS A 60 4.66 6.02 4.95
C HIS A 60 4.53 5.82 3.43
N GLY A 61 3.77 4.83 3.00
CA GLY A 61 3.65 4.57 1.56
C GLY A 61 2.80 3.37 1.21
N ILE A 62 3.20 2.63 0.18
CA ILE A 62 2.47 1.48 -0.34
C ILE A 62 3.28 0.22 -0.07
N ILE A 63 2.69 -0.71 0.67
CA ILE A 63 3.11 -2.11 0.72
C ILE A 63 2.22 -2.89 -0.24
N VAL A 64 2.81 -3.72 -1.08
CA VAL A 64 2.10 -4.66 -1.95
C VAL A 64 2.21 -6.07 -1.38
N ALA A 65 1.16 -6.87 -1.50
CA ALA A 65 1.21 -8.30 -1.15
C ALA A 65 2.34 -8.99 -1.95
N ILE A 66 2.92 -10.08 -1.44
CA ILE A 66 4.06 -10.76 -2.09
C ILE A 66 3.63 -11.63 -3.29
N GLU A 67 2.35 -11.99 -3.36
CA GLU A 67 1.75 -12.75 -4.46
C GLU A 67 0.38 -12.19 -4.84
N ASP A 68 -0.11 -12.58 -6.02
CA ASP A 68 -1.46 -12.25 -6.46
C ASP A 68 -2.48 -12.98 -5.60
N PHE A 69 -3.68 -12.41 -5.45
CA PHE A 69 -4.76 -13.18 -4.84
C PHE A 69 -5.02 -14.44 -5.70
N PRO A 70 -5.17 -15.63 -5.08
CA PRO A 70 -5.07 -16.90 -5.80
C PRO A 70 -6.18 -17.11 -6.84
N THR A 71 -7.33 -16.46 -6.65
CA THR A 71 -8.50 -16.62 -7.51
C THR A 71 -8.81 -15.34 -8.29
N ASP A 72 -9.13 -15.50 -9.58
CA ASP A 72 -9.58 -14.40 -10.42
C ASP A 72 -11.03 -14.04 -10.08
N THR A 73 -11.35 -12.75 -10.07
CA THR A 73 -12.61 -12.25 -9.52
C THR A 73 -13.26 -11.26 -10.47
N GLN A 74 -14.58 -11.13 -10.40
CA GLN A 74 -15.29 -10.04 -11.05
C GLN A 74 -15.08 -8.74 -10.28
N TRP A 75 -15.15 -7.61 -10.98
CA TRP A 75 -15.24 -6.32 -10.31
C TRP A 75 -16.60 -6.17 -9.61
N GLY A 76 -17.66 -6.71 -10.23
CA GLY A 76 -18.98 -6.90 -9.63
C GLY A 76 -20.07 -6.01 -10.23
N CYS A 77 -21.32 -6.45 -10.06
CA CYS A 77 -22.57 -5.76 -10.44
C CYS A 77 -22.49 -4.94 -11.74
N ARG A 78 -22.29 -5.66 -12.86
CA ARG A 78 -22.31 -5.07 -14.20
C ARG A 78 -23.70 -4.50 -14.47
N GLY A 79 -23.76 -3.32 -15.08
CA GLY A 79 -25.01 -2.63 -15.42
C GLY A 79 -25.41 -1.56 -14.40
N SER A 80 -24.78 -1.55 -13.23
CA SER A 80 -25.00 -0.56 -12.17
C SER A 80 -23.81 0.38 -12.02
N GLU A 81 -24.11 1.65 -11.76
CA GLU A 81 -23.12 2.66 -11.40
C GLU A 81 -22.93 2.63 -9.88
N VAL A 82 -21.71 2.35 -9.43
CA VAL A 82 -21.30 2.40 -8.03
C VAL A 82 -21.06 3.86 -7.62
N GLY A 83 -20.41 4.62 -8.49
CA GLY A 83 -20.03 6.02 -8.24
C GLY A 83 -18.96 6.17 -7.16
N GLY A 84 -18.46 7.40 -6.98
CA GLY A 84 -17.59 7.75 -5.86
C GLY A 84 -16.21 7.08 -5.84
N THR A 85 -15.75 6.53 -6.97
CA THR A 85 -14.38 6.00 -7.10
C THR A 85 -13.46 6.99 -7.81
N SER A 86 -12.17 6.94 -7.49
CA SER A 86 -11.13 7.82 -8.02
C SER A 86 -10.01 7.03 -8.71
N ARG A 87 -9.35 7.62 -9.71
CA ARG A 87 -8.18 7.02 -10.38
C ARG A 87 -6.86 7.37 -9.68
N GLU A 88 -6.90 8.34 -8.76
CA GLU A 88 -5.72 8.97 -8.17
C GLU A 88 -5.07 8.12 -7.08
N ILE A 89 -3.78 8.37 -6.83
CA ILE A 89 -3.04 7.76 -5.73
C ILE A 89 -3.67 8.16 -4.38
N GLY A 90 -3.62 7.28 -3.38
CA GLY A 90 -4.14 7.55 -2.04
C GLY A 90 -5.64 7.23 -1.88
N ASN A 91 -6.31 6.75 -2.94
CA ASN A 91 -7.74 6.47 -2.94
C ASN A 91 -8.08 4.98 -3.01
N GLY A 92 -7.10 4.07 -3.04
CA GLY A 92 -7.35 2.64 -3.21
C GLY A 92 -8.21 2.05 -2.10
N ARG A 93 -7.92 2.45 -0.85
CA ARG A 93 -8.69 2.06 0.33
C ARG A 93 -10.13 2.55 0.26
N THR A 94 -10.31 3.84 -0.05
CA THR A 94 -11.65 4.46 -0.15
C THR A 94 -12.47 3.83 -1.27
N ASN A 95 -11.89 3.67 -2.47
CA ASN A 95 -12.57 3.01 -3.60
C ASN A 95 -13.01 1.60 -3.24
N THR A 96 -12.09 0.80 -2.69
CA THR A 96 -12.36 -0.60 -2.32
C THR A 96 -13.50 -0.67 -1.31
N SER A 97 -13.49 0.18 -0.29
CA SER A 97 -14.58 0.27 0.69
C SER A 97 -15.91 0.69 0.04
N THR A 98 -15.90 1.69 -0.85
CA THR A 98 -17.10 2.15 -1.58
C THR A 98 -17.70 1.02 -2.43
N VAL A 99 -16.87 0.28 -3.18
CA VAL A 99 -17.34 -0.81 -4.03
C VAL A 99 -17.86 -1.98 -3.20
N ALA A 100 -17.18 -2.36 -2.11
CA ALA A 100 -17.66 -3.40 -1.22
C ALA A 100 -19.00 -3.01 -0.57
N ALA A 101 -19.09 -1.80 -0.02
CA ALA A 101 -20.31 -1.29 0.61
C ALA A 101 -21.49 -1.19 -0.37
N PHE A 102 -21.24 -0.84 -1.64
CA PHE A 102 -22.29 -0.87 -2.66
C PHE A 102 -22.89 -2.27 -2.80
N HIS A 103 -22.06 -3.31 -2.87
CA HIS A 103 -22.52 -4.69 -3.02
C HIS A 103 -23.16 -5.23 -1.74
N ASP A 104 -22.64 -4.89 -0.57
CA ASP A 104 -23.23 -5.25 0.73
C ASP A 104 -24.65 -4.68 0.91
N ASN A 105 -24.94 -3.53 0.28
CA ASN A 105 -26.26 -2.89 0.32
C ASN A 105 -27.26 -3.43 -0.72
N LEU A 106 -26.82 -4.27 -1.66
CA LEU A 106 -27.73 -4.92 -2.60
C LEU A 106 -28.43 -6.11 -1.93
N PRO A 107 -29.73 -6.33 -2.20
CA PRO A 107 -30.46 -7.47 -1.64
C PRO A 107 -29.87 -8.82 -2.07
N ASP A 108 -29.09 -9.46 -1.19
CA ASP A 108 -28.52 -10.80 -1.39
C ASP A 108 -27.68 -10.94 -2.67
N TYR A 109 -26.85 -9.94 -3.01
CA TYR A 109 -26.04 -9.98 -4.24
C TYR A 109 -25.13 -11.21 -4.32
N TYR A 110 -24.51 -11.61 -3.22
CA TYR A 110 -23.54 -12.70 -3.20
C TYR A 110 -24.15 -14.07 -3.55
N ASN A 111 -25.45 -14.29 -3.27
CA ASN A 111 -26.16 -15.51 -3.65
C ASN A 111 -27.10 -15.32 -4.86
N ASN A 112 -27.47 -14.07 -5.18
CA ASN A 112 -28.29 -13.72 -6.33
C ASN A 112 -27.66 -12.60 -7.18
N PRO A 113 -26.51 -12.84 -7.83
CA PRO A 113 -25.80 -11.82 -8.60
C PRO A 113 -26.50 -11.44 -9.91
N SER A 114 -27.39 -12.32 -10.39
CA SER A 114 -28.16 -12.12 -11.63
C SER A 114 -29.09 -10.90 -11.58
N GLN A 115 -29.34 -10.36 -10.38
CA GLN A 115 -30.10 -9.11 -10.19
C GLN A 115 -29.44 -7.90 -10.87
N CYS A 116 -28.11 -7.89 -11.00
CA CYS A 116 -27.40 -6.86 -11.76
C CYS A 116 -27.32 -7.25 -13.24
N HIS A 117 -26.77 -8.43 -13.52
CA HIS A 117 -26.66 -8.97 -14.88
C HIS A 117 -26.50 -10.49 -14.87
N PRO A 118 -27.03 -11.23 -15.88
CA PRO A 118 -26.90 -12.69 -15.94
C PRO A 118 -25.46 -13.25 -15.99
N THR A 119 -24.48 -12.40 -16.33
CA THR A 119 -23.05 -12.80 -16.34
C THR A 119 -22.35 -12.55 -15.01
N ASN A 120 -22.99 -11.88 -14.04
CA ASN A 120 -22.40 -11.72 -12.72
C ASN A 120 -22.44 -13.04 -11.93
N ASP A 121 -21.36 -13.35 -11.20
CA ASP A 121 -21.15 -14.64 -10.54
C ASP A 121 -21.12 -14.58 -9.00
N GLY A 122 -21.39 -13.40 -8.43
CA GLY A 122 -21.41 -13.17 -6.98
C GLY A 122 -20.04 -12.80 -6.41
N THR A 123 -18.96 -12.96 -7.16
CA THR A 123 -17.64 -12.48 -6.73
C THR A 123 -17.57 -10.96 -6.86
N VAL A 124 -16.90 -10.33 -5.88
CA VAL A 124 -16.62 -8.90 -5.87
C VAL A 124 -15.20 -8.75 -5.38
N ALA A 125 -14.30 -8.34 -6.28
CA ALA A 125 -12.89 -8.17 -5.99
C ALA A 125 -12.66 -7.30 -4.74
N ALA A 126 -13.41 -6.20 -4.62
CA ALA A 126 -13.29 -5.27 -3.50
C ALA A 126 -13.71 -5.87 -2.16
N LYS A 127 -14.76 -6.71 -2.14
CA LYS A 127 -15.19 -7.43 -0.94
C LYS A 127 -14.14 -8.44 -0.50
N ILE A 128 -13.60 -9.19 -1.45
CA ILE A 128 -12.52 -10.15 -1.22
C ILE A 128 -11.28 -9.47 -0.62
N ALA A 129 -10.90 -8.30 -1.16
CA ALA A 129 -9.78 -7.54 -0.61
C ALA A 129 -10.06 -7.08 0.83
N GLN A 130 -11.25 -6.54 1.10
CA GLN A 130 -11.63 -6.05 2.42
C GLN A 130 -11.74 -7.15 3.49
N ASP A 131 -12.17 -8.36 3.10
CA ASP A 131 -12.30 -9.50 4.00
C ASP A 131 -10.99 -10.31 4.12
N SER A 132 -9.94 -9.95 3.37
CA SER A 132 -8.69 -10.70 3.35
C SER A 132 -7.84 -10.46 4.59
N GLU A 133 -7.35 -11.55 5.17
CA GLU A 133 -6.26 -11.54 6.14
C GLU A 133 -5.04 -12.21 5.49
N TYR A 134 -3.97 -11.45 5.34
CA TYR A 134 -2.76 -11.91 4.66
C TYR A 134 -1.52 -11.43 5.40
N ASN A 135 -0.62 -12.38 5.70
CA ASN A 135 0.62 -12.16 6.46
C ASN A 135 0.45 -11.36 7.76
N GLY A 136 -0.68 -11.57 8.47
CA GLY A 136 -0.99 -10.91 9.74
C GLY A 136 -1.63 -9.53 9.64
N TYR A 137 -1.99 -9.09 8.43
CA TYR A 137 -2.67 -7.82 8.18
C TYR A 137 -4.04 -8.06 7.54
N ASN A 138 -5.01 -7.23 7.91
CA ASN A 138 -6.41 -7.31 7.47
C ASN A 138 -6.91 -6.00 6.84
N ASP A 139 -5.99 -5.11 6.47
CA ASP A 139 -6.28 -3.77 5.97
C ASP A 139 -5.92 -3.61 4.48
N TRP A 140 -5.92 -4.72 3.75
CA TRP A 140 -5.62 -4.81 2.32
C TRP A 140 -6.75 -4.26 1.45
N PHE A 141 -6.40 -3.72 0.29
CA PHE A 141 -7.34 -3.18 -0.68
C PHE A 141 -6.81 -3.28 -2.11
N ILE A 142 -7.68 -3.00 -3.09
CA ILE A 142 -7.31 -3.00 -4.51
C ILE A 142 -6.73 -1.63 -4.88
N PRO A 143 -5.59 -1.58 -5.58
CA PRO A 143 -4.97 -0.32 -5.99
C PRO A 143 -5.86 0.48 -6.95
N THR A 144 -5.83 1.81 -6.86
CA THR A 144 -6.31 2.68 -7.92
C THR A 144 -5.47 2.53 -9.18
N ARG A 145 -5.90 3.16 -10.28
CA ARG A 145 -5.14 3.13 -11.53
C ARG A 145 -3.76 3.79 -11.34
N GLY A 146 -3.70 4.89 -10.60
CA GLY A 146 -2.43 5.55 -10.26
C GLY A 146 -1.51 4.65 -9.43
N GLU A 147 -2.05 3.95 -8.44
CA GLU A 147 -1.29 3.01 -7.61
C GLU A 147 -0.83 1.78 -8.39
N ALA A 148 -1.66 1.26 -9.29
CA ALA A 148 -1.27 0.17 -10.18
C ALA A 148 -0.14 0.59 -11.14
N LEU A 149 -0.13 1.83 -11.62
CA LEU A 149 0.98 2.37 -12.43
C LEU A 149 2.29 2.48 -11.64
N ILE A 150 2.20 2.78 -10.33
CA ILE A 150 3.35 2.73 -9.42
C ILE A 150 3.87 1.29 -9.30
N LEU A 151 2.98 0.33 -9.07
CA LEU A 151 3.36 -1.10 -9.01
C LEU A 151 4.03 -1.54 -10.32
N TYR A 152 3.51 -1.12 -11.48
CA TYR A 152 4.07 -1.46 -12.79
C TYR A 152 5.47 -0.89 -12.98
N SER A 153 5.68 0.35 -12.55
CA SER A 153 6.98 1.03 -12.64
C SER A 153 8.05 0.33 -11.80
N ASN A 154 7.64 -0.29 -10.69
CA ASN A 154 8.52 -1.01 -9.76
C ASN A 154 8.40 -2.54 -9.85
N ARG A 155 7.76 -3.07 -10.91
CA ARG A 155 7.35 -4.48 -10.98
C ARG A 155 8.51 -5.47 -10.96
N GLU A 156 9.69 -5.05 -11.43
CA GLU A 156 10.90 -5.87 -11.43
C GLU A 156 11.46 -6.03 -10.02
N GLN A 157 11.36 -5.00 -9.18
CA GLN A 157 11.79 -5.06 -7.78
C GLN A 157 10.76 -5.76 -6.89
N ILE A 158 9.46 -5.65 -7.24
CA ILE A 158 8.36 -6.29 -6.51
C ILE A 158 8.23 -7.78 -6.87
N GLY A 159 8.29 -8.12 -8.16
CA GLY A 159 8.12 -9.48 -8.65
C GLY A 159 6.70 -10.06 -8.46
N GLY A 160 6.53 -11.33 -8.81
CA GLY A 160 5.31 -12.09 -8.51
C GLY A 160 4.06 -11.72 -9.30
N PHE A 161 4.16 -10.89 -10.35
CA PHE A 161 3.04 -10.61 -11.26
C PHE A 161 2.90 -11.69 -12.33
N SER A 162 1.67 -12.14 -12.55
CA SER A 162 1.27 -12.98 -13.68
C SER A 162 1.15 -12.19 -15.00
N GLU A 163 1.03 -12.93 -16.10
CA GLU A 163 0.82 -12.35 -17.44
C GLU A 163 -0.64 -11.92 -17.69
N ASN A 164 -1.56 -12.23 -16.78
CA ASN A 164 -2.97 -11.89 -16.91
C ASN A 164 -3.23 -10.40 -16.66
N ASP A 165 -4.45 -9.96 -16.96
CA ASP A 165 -4.90 -8.63 -16.59
C ASP A 165 -5.36 -8.55 -15.14
N TYR A 166 -5.28 -7.34 -14.59
CA TYR A 166 -5.59 -7.03 -13.20
C TYR A 166 -6.70 -6.01 -13.11
N TRP A 167 -7.57 -6.17 -12.11
CA TRP A 167 -8.48 -5.11 -11.71
C TRP A 167 -7.77 -4.00 -10.96
N SER A 168 -8.22 -2.77 -11.21
CA SER A 168 -8.04 -1.63 -10.33
C SER A 168 -9.37 -1.30 -9.64
N SER A 169 -9.31 -0.58 -8.51
CA SER A 169 -10.48 -0.21 -7.71
C SER A 169 -11.35 0.90 -8.32
N CYS A 170 -10.95 1.51 -9.45
CA CYS A 170 -11.78 2.54 -10.09
C CYS A 170 -12.85 1.99 -11.03
N GLU A 171 -14.01 2.64 -10.99
CA GLU A 171 -15.09 2.46 -11.95
C GLU A 171 -14.83 3.31 -13.21
N SER A 172 -15.17 2.78 -14.38
CA SER A 172 -15.15 3.56 -15.62
C SER A 172 -16.54 4.03 -16.01
N ASN A 173 -17.54 3.15 -15.90
CA ASN A 173 -18.95 3.45 -16.10
C ASN A 173 -19.80 2.31 -15.51
N ARG A 174 -21.12 2.33 -15.71
CA ARG A 174 -22.02 1.27 -15.20
C ARG A 174 -21.70 -0.15 -15.69
N GLN A 175 -21.08 -0.31 -16.85
CA GLN A 175 -20.72 -1.61 -17.45
C GLN A 175 -19.27 -2.01 -17.14
N ASP A 176 -18.36 -1.03 -17.10
CA ASP A 176 -16.92 -1.29 -17.11
C ASP A 176 -16.21 -0.73 -15.87
N ALA A 177 -15.12 -1.41 -15.49
CA ALA A 177 -14.17 -0.96 -14.48
C ALA A 177 -12.76 -0.84 -15.06
N CYS A 178 -11.90 -0.13 -14.33
CA CYS A 178 -10.51 0.05 -14.68
C CYS A 178 -9.72 -1.26 -14.57
N ALA A 179 -8.95 -1.59 -15.60
CA ALA A 179 -8.05 -2.74 -15.61
C ALA A 179 -6.67 -2.37 -16.16
N MET A 180 -5.70 -3.24 -15.91
CA MET A 180 -4.32 -3.04 -16.33
C MET A 180 -3.60 -4.36 -16.63
N SER A 181 -2.66 -4.33 -17.58
CA SER A 181 -1.69 -5.40 -17.81
C SER A 181 -0.34 -5.03 -17.18
N PHE A 182 0.17 -5.85 -16.26
CA PHE A 182 1.52 -5.66 -15.69
C PHE A 182 2.64 -6.10 -16.65
N VAL A 183 2.32 -6.76 -17.76
CA VAL A 183 3.30 -7.09 -18.81
C VAL A 183 3.66 -5.85 -19.63
N THR A 184 2.66 -5.03 -19.95
CA THR A 184 2.81 -3.92 -20.92
C THR A 184 2.65 -2.53 -20.30
N GLY A 185 2.07 -2.43 -19.10
CA GLY A 185 1.69 -1.16 -18.50
C GLY A 185 0.40 -0.58 -19.07
N ALA A 186 -0.25 -1.27 -20.00
CA ALA A 186 -1.47 -0.79 -20.64
C ALA A 186 -2.61 -0.73 -19.63
N THR A 187 -3.25 0.43 -19.53
CA THR A 187 -4.47 0.64 -18.73
C THR A 187 -5.68 0.77 -19.64
N PHE A 188 -6.78 0.12 -19.31
CA PHE A 188 -7.99 0.10 -20.12
C PHE A 188 -9.24 -0.06 -19.24
N SER A 189 -10.41 -0.09 -19.87
CA SER A 189 -11.67 -0.43 -19.19
C SER A 189 -12.13 -1.80 -19.65
N ALA A 190 -12.65 -2.61 -18.73
CA ALA A 190 -13.15 -3.94 -19.03
C ALA A 190 -14.48 -4.18 -18.32
N ASP A 191 -15.29 -5.04 -18.94
CA ASP A 191 -16.60 -5.43 -18.43
C ASP A 191 -16.50 -5.97 -17.00
N LYS A 192 -17.27 -5.39 -16.07
CA LYS A 192 -17.23 -5.70 -14.64
C LYS A 192 -17.50 -7.17 -14.31
N SER A 193 -18.12 -7.91 -15.23
CA SER A 193 -18.42 -9.34 -15.08
C SER A 193 -17.32 -10.27 -15.62
N ILE A 194 -16.23 -9.74 -16.17
CA ILE A 194 -15.06 -10.56 -16.54
C ILE A 194 -14.23 -10.84 -15.28
N ARG A 195 -13.65 -12.05 -15.19
CA ARG A 195 -12.71 -12.39 -14.12
C ARG A 195 -11.32 -11.88 -14.46
N LYS A 196 -10.67 -11.20 -13.52
CA LYS A 196 -9.28 -10.75 -13.62
C LYS A 196 -8.55 -10.98 -12.30
N LYS A 197 -7.22 -10.90 -12.34
CA LYS A 197 -6.36 -10.95 -11.15
C LYS A 197 -6.55 -9.69 -10.30
N ILE A 198 -6.17 -9.80 -9.03
CA ILE A 198 -5.94 -8.64 -8.16
C ILE A 198 -4.60 -8.80 -7.45
N ARG A 199 -3.88 -7.69 -7.34
CA ARG A 199 -2.70 -7.57 -6.49
C ARG A 199 -3.05 -6.60 -5.37
N LEU A 200 -3.12 -7.11 -4.15
CA LEU A 200 -3.53 -6.31 -3.00
C LEU A 200 -2.40 -5.37 -2.57
N ILE A 201 -2.79 -4.19 -2.11
CA ILE A 201 -1.90 -3.24 -1.47
C ILE A 201 -2.47 -2.80 -0.11
N ARG A 202 -1.61 -2.28 0.75
CA ARG A 202 -1.97 -1.57 1.98
C ARG A 202 -1.14 -0.30 2.09
N TYR A 203 -1.62 0.65 2.89
CA TYR A 203 -0.79 1.77 3.33
C TYR A 203 -0.16 1.42 4.67
N PHE A 204 1.08 1.85 4.88
CA PHE A 204 1.80 1.77 6.15
C PHE A 204 2.24 3.16 6.56
#